data_AF-A0A4V3IHE9-F1
#
_entry.id   AF-A0A4V3IHE9-F1
#
_cell.length_a   1.000
_cell.length_b   1.000
_cell.length_c   1.000
_cell.angle_alpha   90.00
_cell.angle_beta   90.00
_cell.angle_gamma   90.00
#
_symmetry.space_group_name_H-M   'P 1'
#
loop_
_entity.id
_entity.type
_entity.pdbx_description
1 polymer ?
#
loop_
_entity_poly.entity_id
_entity_poly.type
_entity_poly.pdbx_seq_one_letter_code
_entity_poly.pdbx_strand_id
1 'polypeptide(L)'
;VHDPNDPVGRLLFNVLAMVAEFESDLIRARTREGMHVAKAKGRLRGKQPKLSVPQQKHLIEVHTAGLHSSAELAELFNVARSTVYRTIQRQFESSL
;
A
#
# COMPACT_ATOMS: atom_id res chain seq x y z
N VAL A 1 -45.96 6.83 7.29
CA VAL A 1 -44.68 7.54 7.04
C VAL A 1 -44.08 7.82 8.41
N HIS A 2 -42.92 7.24 8.74
CA HIS A 2 -42.24 7.54 10.00
C HIS A 2 -41.50 8.87 9.88
N ASP A 3 -41.78 9.82 10.77
CA ASP A 3 -41.06 11.09 10.84
C ASP A 3 -39.73 10.89 11.58
N PRO A 4 -38.57 11.06 10.92
CA PRO A 4 -37.26 10.96 11.56
C PRO A 4 -37.05 12.00 12.67
N ASN A 5 -37.85 13.07 12.71
CA ASN A 5 -37.72 14.18 13.64
C ASN A 5 -38.58 14.03 14.89
N ASP A 6 -39.48 13.05 14.99
CA ASP A 6 -40.21 12.78 16.22
C ASP A 6 -39.30 12.06 17.25
N PRO A 7 -39.46 12.23 18.58
CA PRO A 7 -38.59 11.61 19.57
C PRO A 7 -38.35 10.11 19.39
N VAL A 8 -39.37 9.35 18.95
CA VAL A 8 -39.23 7.91 18.67
C VAL A 8 -38.39 7.66 17.42
N GLY A 9 -38.59 8.45 16.37
CA GLY A 9 -37.79 8.41 15.15
C GLY A 9 -36.32 8.67 15.44
N ARG A 10 -36.01 9.75 16.18
CA ARG A 10 -34.63 10.09 16.57
C ARG A 10 -33.98 8.99 17.41
N LEU A 11 -34.71 8.40 18.36
CA LEU A 11 -34.18 7.30 19.17
C LEU A 11 -33.81 6.09 18.28
N LEU A 12 -34.71 5.70 17.37
CA LEU A 12 -34.46 4.59 16.45
C LEU A 12 -33.26 4.86 15.54
N PHE A 13 -33.16 6.06 14.96
CA PHE A 13 -32.00 6.44 14.13
C PHE A 13 -30.69 6.38 14.91
N ASN A 14 -30.66 6.85 16.16
CA ASN A 14 -29.46 6.79 16.99
C ASN A 14 -29.06 5.34 17.30
N VAL A 15 -30.02 4.47 17.61
CA VAL A 15 -29.74 3.05 17.86
C VAL A 15 -29.20 2.37 16.60
N LEU A 16 -29.81 2.62 15.44
CA LEU A 16 -29.33 2.09 14.17
C LEU A 16 -27.92 2.60 13.81
N ALA A 17 -27.64 3.88 14.09
CA ALA A 17 -26.30 4.44 13.90
C ALA A 17 -25.26 3.75 14.81
N MET A 18 -25.58 3.55 16.09
CA MET A 18 -24.70 2.83 17.02
C MET A 18 -24.45 1.38 16.59
N VAL A 19 -25.48 0.67 16.11
CA VAL A 19 -25.34 -0.69 15.59
C VAL A 19 -24.44 -0.71 14.34
N ALA A 20 -24.63 0.23 13.41
CA ALA A 20 -23.82 0.31 12.20
C ALA A 20 -22.33 0.61 12.50
N GLU A 21 -22.04 1.45 13.49
CA GLU A 21 -20.68 1.69 13.97
C GLU A 21 -20.07 0.44 14.59
N PHE A 22 -20.82 -0.23 15.47
CA PHE A 22 -20.38 -1.47 16.12
C PHE A 22 -20.05 -2.58 15.10
N GLU A 23 -20.91 -2.80 14.11
CA GLU A 23 -20.67 -3.79 13.05
C GLU A 23 -19.43 -3.43 12.22
N SER A 24 -19.27 -2.16 11.88
CA SER A 24 -18.10 -1.67 11.14
C SER A 24 -16.80 -1.94 11.91
N ASP A 25 -16.81 -1.74 13.23
CA ASP A 25 -15.65 -1.99 14.08
C ASP A 25 -15.34 -3.48 14.24
N LEU A 26 -16.35 -4.34 14.34
CA LEU A 26 -16.16 -5.79 14.32
C LEU A 26 -15.53 -6.27 13.02
N ILE A 27 -15.98 -5.75 11.88
CA ILE A 27 -15.39 -6.07 10.56
C ILE A 27 -13.93 -5.64 10.52
N ARG A 28 -13.61 -4.41 10.94
CA ARG A 28 -12.24 -3.90 10.99
C ARG A 28 -11.34 -4.75 11.89
N ALA A 29 -11.84 -5.15 13.07
CA ALA A 29 -11.10 -5.99 14.00
C ALA A 29 -10.73 -7.33 13.37
N ARG A 30 -11.71 -8.01 12.74
CA ARG A 30 -11.49 -9.28 12.05
C ARG A 30 -10.55 -9.15 10.85
N THR A 31 -10.69 -8.09 10.05
CA THR A 31 -9.77 -7.82 8.93
C THR A 31 -8.35 -7.62 9.43
N ARG A 32 -8.16 -6.86 10.52
CA ARG A 32 -6.84 -6.64 11.12
C ARG A 32 -6.21 -7.93 11.63
N GLU A 33 -6.98 -8.77 12.30
CA GLU A 33 -6.53 -10.10 12.73
C GLU A 33 -6.12 -10.98 11.53
N GLY A 34 -6.97 -11.05 10.51
CA GLY A 34 -6.66 -11.77 9.27
C GLY A 34 -5.41 -11.24 8.58
N MET A 35 -5.22 -9.91 8.55
CA MET A 35 -4.01 -9.27 8.02
C MET A 35 -2.78 -9.63 8.85
N HIS A 36 -2.86 -9.68 10.17
CA HIS A 36 -1.75 -10.08 11.03
C HIS A 36 -1.31 -11.53 10.72
N VAL A 37 -2.28 -12.45 10.60
CA VAL A 37 -1.99 -13.85 10.22
C VAL A 37 -1.38 -13.93 8.81
N ALA A 38 -1.92 -13.19 7.84
CA ALA A 38 -1.39 -13.17 6.48
C ALA A 38 0.01 -12.55 6.39
N LYS A 39 0.30 -11.51 7.20
CA LYS A 39 1.63 -10.91 7.34
C LYS A 39 2.63 -11.92 7.92
N ALA A 40 2.26 -12.62 8.99
CA ALA A 40 3.10 -13.66 9.60
C ALA A 40 3.41 -14.80 8.62
N LYS A 41 2.47 -15.13 7.72
CA LYS A 41 2.67 -16.11 6.63
C LYS A 41 3.39 -15.54 5.40
N GLY A 42 3.84 -14.28 5.43
CA GLY A 42 4.55 -13.63 4.32
C GLY A 42 3.69 -13.38 3.07
N ARG A 43 2.36 -13.48 3.16
CA ARG A 43 1.42 -13.33 2.03
C ARG A 43 1.05 -11.88 1.76
N LEU A 44 1.13 -11.01 2.77
CA LEU A 44 0.99 -9.58 2.58
C LEU A 44 2.33 -9.00 2.12
N ARG A 45 2.49 -8.92 0.80
CA ARG A 45 3.55 -8.13 0.18
C ARG A 45 2.94 -6.83 -0.27
N GLY A 46 3.53 -5.70 0.11
CA GLY A 46 3.12 -4.38 -0.36
C GLY A 46 3.20 -4.28 -1.90
N LYS A 47 2.98 -3.07 -2.42
CA LYS A 47 3.05 -2.84 -3.87
C LYS A 47 4.38 -3.36 -4.42
N GLN A 48 4.29 -4.30 -5.36
CA GLN A 48 5.47 -4.89 -5.98
C GLN A 48 6.28 -3.80 -6.70
N PRO A 49 7.61 -3.95 -6.77
CA PRO A 49 8.45 -3.03 -7.51
C PRO A 49 8.02 -3.02 -8.99
N LYS A 50 8.07 -1.86 -9.64
CA LYS A 50 7.73 -1.74 -11.07
C LYS A 50 8.70 -2.50 -11.98
N LEU A 51 9.97 -2.62 -11.55
CA LEU A 51 11.01 -3.31 -12.28
C LEU A 51 11.14 -4.74 -11.77
N SER A 52 11.30 -5.70 -12.68
CA SER A 52 11.63 -7.09 -12.34
C SER A 52 13.02 -7.18 -11.69
N VAL A 53 13.32 -8.30 -11.02
CA VAL A 53 14.64 -8.49 -10.39
C VAL A 53 15.80 -8.35 -11.41
N PRO A 54 15.73 -8.93 -12.63
CA PRO A 54 16.74 -8.71 -13.66
C PRO A 54 16.85 -7.23 -14.08
N GLN A 55 15.72 -6.53 -14.24
CA GLN A 55 15.74 -5.10 -14.60
C GLN A 55 16.34 -4.24 -13.50
N GLN A 56 16.09 -4.56 -12.23
CA GLN A 56 16.71 -3.86 -11.11
C GLN A 56 18.23 -4.06 -11.13
N LYS A 57 18.72 -5.29 -11.32
CA LYS A 57 20.16 -5.56 -11.44
C LYS A 57 20.79 -4.78 -12.59
N HIS A 58 20.16 -4.84 -13.77
CA HIS A 58 20.64 -4.10 -14.94
C HIS A 58 20.66 -2.59 -14.70
N LEU A 59 19.63 -2.03 -14.06
CA LEU A 59 19.60 -0.61 -13.70
C LEU A 59 20.77 -0.23 -12.78
N ILE A 60 21.06 -1.05 -11.77
CA ILE A 60 22.18 -0.81 -10.83
C ILE A 60 23.53 -0.92 -11.54
N GLU A 61 23.72 -1.90 -12.42
CA GLU A 61 24.95 -2.06 -13.21
C GLU A 61 25.21 -0.81 -14.07
N VAL A 62 24.20 -0.38 -14.82
CA VAL A 62 24.30 0.80 -15.69
C VAL A 62 24.50 2.08 -14.88
N HIS A 63 23.83 2.22 -13.74
CA HIS A 63 24.05 3.33 -12.81
C HIS A 63 25.48 3.35 -12.25
N THR A 64 26.00 2.19 -11.83
CA THR A 64 27.34 2.07 -11.23
C THR A 64 28.45 2.32 -12.25
N ALA A 65 28.21 2.02 -13.53
CA ALA A 65 29.12 2.38 -14.62
C ALA A 65 29.26 3.91 -14.82
N GLY A 66 28.35 4.72 -14.25
CA GLY A 66 28.43 6.18 -14.30
C GLY A 66 28.15 6.80 -15.67
N LEU A 67 27.67 6.01 -16.64
CA LEU A 67 27.47 6.42 -18.03
C LEU A 67 26.11 7.10 -18.29
N HIS A 68 25.17 7.00 -17.36
CA HIS A 68 23.81 7.53 -17.52
C HIS A 68 23.36 8.31 -16.30
N SER A 69 22.69 9.43 -16.55
CA SER A 69 21.96 10.19 -15.54
C SER A 69 20.71 9.44 -15.08
N SER A 70 20.17 9.82 -13.92
CA SER A 70 18.90 9.27 -13.41
C SER A 70 17.69 9.57 -14.32
N ALA A 71 17.78 10.59 -15.19
CA ALA A 71 16.75 10.89 -16.17
C ALA A 71 16.80 9.93 -17.37
N GLU A 72 17.99 9.68 -17.91
CA GLU A 72 18.20 8.73 -19.01
C GLU A 72 17.86 7.30 -18.56
N LEU A 73 18.20 6.92 -17.32
CA LEU A 73 17.78 5.62 -16.74
C LEU A 73 16.26 5.52 -16.62
N ALA A 74 15.58 6.60 -16.26
CA ALA A 74 14.12 6.60 -16.19
C ALA A 74 13.49 6.36 -17.57
N GLU A 75 14.03 6.99 -18.61
CA GLU A 75 13.58 6.78 -20.00
C GLU A 75 13.90 5.37 -20.50
N LEU A 76 15.14 4.91 -20.33
CA LEU A 76 15.61 3.59 -20.78
C LEU A 76 14.79 2.43 -20.19
N PHE A 77 14.41 2.55 -18.91
CA PHE A 77 13.62 1.53 -18.21
C PHE A 77 12.10 1.82 -18.23
N ASN A 78 11.67 2.88 -18.93
CA ASN A 78 10.27 3.33 -19.00
C ASN A 78 9.60 3.46 -17.61
N VAL A 79 10.28 4.14 -16.69
CA VAL A 79 9.82 4.39 -15.31
C VAL A 79 10.04 5.84 -14.91
N ALA A 80 9.32 6.30 -13.88
CA ALA A 80 9.60 7.61 -13.31
C ALA A 80 10.95 7.64 -12.59
N ARG A 81 11.63 8.80 -12.56
CA ARG A 81 12.88 9.02 -11.81
C ARG A 81 12.81 8.55 -10.35
N SER A 82 11.65 8.71 -9.70
CA SER A 82 11.42 8.21 -8.33
C SER A 82 11.56 6.69 -8.19
N THR A 83 11.30 5.92 -9.25
CA THR A 83 11.51 4.47 -9.26
C THR A 83 12.98 4.12 -9.41
N VAL A 84 13.76 4.91 -10.16
CA VAL A 84 15.23 4.77 -10.24
C VAL A 84 15.83 4.96 -8.86
N TYR A 85 15.57 6.11 -8.20
CA TYR A 85 16.07 6.39 -6.85
C TYR A 85 15.64 5.33 -5.83
N ARG A 86 14.38 4.91 -5.82
CA ARG A 86 13.90 3.87 -4.90
C ARG A 86 14.58 2.51 -5.14
N THR A 87 14.94 2.20 -6.38
CA THR A 87 15.65 0.95 -6.70
C THR A 87 17.09 0.99 -6.18
N ILE A 88 17.78 2.13 -6.37
CA ILE A 88 19.14 2.36 -5.85
C ILE A 88 19.14 2.31 -4.31
N GLN A 89 18.22 3.03 -3.67
CA GLN A 89 18.09 3.05 -2.21
C GLN A 89 17.86 1.64 -1.64
N ARG A 90 16.97 0.86 -2.26
CA ARG A 90 16.69 -0.51 -1.81
C ARG A 90 17.90 -1.44 -1.97
N GLN A 91 18.67 -1.28 -3.03
CA GLN A 91 19.90 -2.04 -3.23
C GLN A 91 20.92 -1.74 -2.11
N PHE A 92 21.06 -0.48 -1.75
CA PHE A 92 21.92 -0.06 -0.64
C PHE A 92 21.46 -0.65 0.70
N GLU A 93 20.16 -0.53 1.02
CA GLU A 93 19.56 -1.13 2.23
C GLU A 93 19.67 -2.65 2.29
N SER A 94 19.68 -3.33 1.14
CA SER A 94 19.83 -4.79 1.07
C SER A 94 21.28 -5.26 1.20
N SER A 95 22.25 -4.34 1.10
CA SER A 95 23.69 -4.60 1.22
C SER A 95 24.23 -4.31 2.63
N LEU A 96 23.39 -3.78 3.52
CA LEU A 96 23.63 -3.57 4.96
C LEU A 96 23.10 -4.76 5.76
#